data_AF-A0A956TCJ9-F1
#
_entry.id   AF-A0A956TCJ9-F1
#
_cell.length_a   1.000
_cell.length_b   1.000
_cell.length_c   1.000
_cell.angle_alpha   90.00
_cell.angle_beta   90.00
_cell.angle_gamma   90.00
#
_symmetry.space_group_name_H-M   'P 1'
#
loop_
_entity.id
_entity.type
_entity.pdbx_description
1 polymer ?
#
loop_
_entity_poly.entity_id
_entity_poly.type
_entity_poly.pdbx_seq_one_letter_code
_entity_poly.pdbx_strand_id
1 'polypeptide(L)'
;MSRLKVRRANDGDIPFIYACQAAAYSGLPASALCDERLLRLQLETFPEGMLVAVRGDEVVGYATSLIVSLDEDSPWYSYQEITGGGTFTTHDPSGDTLYGADIAVHPGHRGKGVAGKLYEARKQLVRRLNLRRMVAGGRIPGYKSQAGRLSPEEYVAEVMAGRLSDSSLNAHLKAGYQVRGVHMGYLHDEQSLDYATFLELENPHFRPQRRRIAAAPLKRPVRKVRVCAAQFQVGTLSSWEEVAKQVRFFVATAERYHSHFLVFPELFGLGLFEPGRTRVSQLAEKREDYLALFGQAALSSGLFILAGSFPLAEDGRLYNVAHLFTPSGDAYTQEKLHLSPGERREFGLSPGRELRVFETGYGRVAMVVGHDIEFPEVARLLTLAGAEILFVPFRSDERKAYLRIRYSGQARAVENEVYTVLTGSVGNYAEALVFTPCDFAFPQDGVAAAAEFDSQTVVISDLDLEALTQAREMGSVRHLRERRTDLYTVNSLSSVRLVRTS
;
A
#
# COMPACT_ATOMS: atom_id res chain seq x y z
N MET A 1 12.07 44.87 -2.20
CA MET A 1 11.97 43.54 -2.84
C MET A 1 12.05 42.47 -1.76
N SER A 2 11.10 41.54 -1.72
CA SER A 2 11.10 40.44 -0.75
C SER A 2 12.33 39.54 -0.91
N ARG A 3 12.93 39.11 0.21
CA ARG A 3 14.17 38.30 0.22
C ARG A 3 13.86 36.85 -0.17
N LEU A 4 14.58 36.31 -1.16
CA LEU A 4 14.46 34.91 -1.59
C LEU A 4 14.95 33.96 -0.49
N LYS A 5 14.06 33.06 -0.02
CA LYS A 5 14.34 32.03 1.00
C LYS A 5 14.09 30.63 0.42
N VAL A 6 14.92 29.65 0.78
CA VAL A 6 14.66 28.24 0.50
C VAL A 6 14.34 27.54 1.81
N ARG A 7 13.30 26.71 1.83
CA ARG A 7 12.87 25.92 2.99
C ARG A 7 12.31 24.57 2.53
N ARG A 8 12.09 23.66 3.49
CA ARG A 8 11.30 22.45 3.23
C ARG A 8 9.88 22.81 2.87
N ALA A 9 9.29 22.03 1.98
CA ALA A 9 7.87 22.10 1.66
C ALA A 9 7.03 21.57 2.84
N ASN A 10 5.78 22.00 2.90
CA ASN A 10 4.71 21.42 3.71
C ASN A 10 3.49 21.14 2.81
N ASP A 11 2.47 20.46 3.34
CA ASP A 11 1.29 20.05 2.55
C ASP A 11 0.59 21.24 1.86
N GLY A 12 0.56 22.40 2.51
CA GLY A 12 -0.01 23.63 1.96
C GLY A 12 0.76 24.22 0.78
N ASP A 13 2.01 23.79 0.53
CA ASP A 13 2.78 24.21 -0.64
C ASP A 13 2.42 23.43 -1.92
N ILE A 14 1.77 22.27 -1.80
CA ILE A 14 1.54 21.33 -2.93
C ILE A 14 0.82 22.00 -4.12
N PRO A 15 -0.28 22.75 -3.95
CA PRO A 15 -0.94 23.41 -5.07
C PRO A 15 -0.04 24.43 -5.77
N PHE A 16 0.84 25.10 -5.01
CA PHE A 16 1.77 26.10 -5.56
C PHE A 16 2.96 25.45 -6.26
N ILE A 17 3.41 24.29 -5.79
CA ILE A 17 4.42 23.46 -6.46
C ILE A 17 3.87 22.99 -7.81
N TYR A 18 2.63 22.47 -7.82
CA TYR A 18 1.96 22.05 -9.04
C TYR A 18 1.80 23.22 -10.04
N ALA A 19 1.36 24.39 -9.58
CA ALA A 19 1.26 25.58 -10.42
C ALA A 19 2.62 26.02 -10.98
N CYS A 20 3.67 26.01 -10.17
CA CYS A 20 5.03 26.33 -10.61
C CYS A 20 5.56 25.33 -11.66
N GLN A 21 5.27 24.04 -11.47
CA GLN A 21 5.60 22.97 -12.41
C GLN A 21 4.91 23.17 -13.76
N ALA A 22 3.59 23.38 -13.75
CA ALA A 22 2.79 23.61 -14.95
C ALA A 22 3.27 24.86 -15.72
N ALA A 23 3.64 25.93 -15.01
CA ALA A 23 4.20 27.12 -15.63
C ALA A 23 5.61 26.88 -16.20
N ALA A 24 6.46 26.12 -15.50
CA ALA A 24 7.83 25.86 -15.93
C ALA A 24 7.91 24.91 -17.14
N TYR A 25 6.97 23.96 -17.22
CA TYR A 25 6.89 22.92 -18.24
C TYR A 25 5.65 23.06 -19.14
N SER A 26 5.27 24.29 -19.48
CA SER A 26 4.05 24.60 -20.23
C SER A 26 3.93 23.95 -21.62
N GLY A 27 5.01 23.35 -22.13
CA GLY A 27 5.01 22.59 -23.39
C GLY A 27 4.74 21.09 -23.24
N LEU A 28 4.59 20.58 -22.01
CA LEU A 28 4.28 19.18 -21.74
C LEU A 28 2.79 18.99 -21.46
N PRO A 29 2.20 17.82 -21.80
CA PRO A 29 0.83 17.49 -21.41
C PRO A 29 0.72 17.38 -19.88
N ALA A 30 -0.47 17.65 -19.34
CA ALA A 30 -0.71 17.55 -17.89
C ALA A 30 -0.40 16.16 -17.32
N SER A 31 -0.57 15.10 -18.12
CA SER A 31 -0.23 13.71 -17.76
C SER A 31 1.26 13.45 -17.57
N ALA A 32 2.13 14.34 -18.07
CA ALA A 32 3.58 14.26 -17.87
C ALA A 32 4.05 15.02 -16.61
N LEU A 33 3.14 15.74 -15.94
CA LEU A 33 3.42 16.47 -14.72
C LEU A 33 3.08 15.61 -13.49
N CYS A 34 3.82 15.80 -12.41
CA CYS A 34 3.49 15.22 -11.11
C CYS A 34 2.24 15.90 -10.55
N ASP A 35 1.11 15.19 -10.47
CA ASP A 35 -0.13 15.73 -9.90
C ASP A 35 -0.01 15.97 -8.37
N GLU A 36 -1.00 16.66 -7.78
CA GLU A 36 -0.98 16.96 -6.35
C GLU A 36 -0.95 15.71 -5.45
N ARG A 37 -1.52 14.59 -5.92
CA ARG A 37 -1.52 13.32 -5.19
C ARG A 37 -0.11 12.74 -5.14
N LEU A 38 0.59 12.70 -6.27
CA LEU A 38 1.97 12.24 -6.37
C LEU A 38 2.91 13.17 -5.58
N LEU A 39 2.74 14.49 -5.67
CA LEU A 39 3.50 15.44 -4.86
C LEU A 39 3.30 15.20 -3.35
N ARG A 40 2.08 14.88 -2.91
CA ARG A 40 1.80 14.51 -1.52
C ARG A 40 2.55 13.24 -1.11
N LEU A 41 2.52 12.19 -1.94
CA LEU A 41 3.26 10.95 -1.70
C LEU A 41 4.77 11.18 -1.63
N GLN A 42 5.33 12.03 -2.50
CA GLN A 42 6.75 12.40 -2.45
C GLN A 42 7.10 13.14 -1.15
N LEU A 43 6.25 14.08 -0.73
CA LEU A 43 6.42 14.85 0.50
C LEU A 43 6.35 13.94 1.73
N GLU A 44 5.39 13.02 1.79
CA GLU A 44 5.25 12.03 2.87
C GLU A 44 6.43 11.05 2.90
N THR A 45 6.91 10.63 1.73
CA THR A 45 8.00 9.67 1.55
C THR A 45 9.32 10.21 2.10
N PHE A 46 9.70 11.44 1.70
CA PHE A 46 10.95 12.06 2.12
C PHE A 46 10.78 13.58 2.24
N PRO A 47 10.25 14.07 3.38
CA PRO A 47 9.95 15.48 3.59
C PRO A 47 11.17 16.39 3.41
N GLU A 48 12.36 15.93 3.78
CA GLU A 48 13.58 16.71 3.60
C GLU A 48 14.09 16.81 2.17
N GLY A 49 13.64 15.91 1.29
CA GLY A 49 13.93 15.91 -0.14
C GLY A 49 13.10 16.90 -0.93
N MET A 50 12.01 17.43 -0.36
CA MET A 50 11.15 18.41 -1.03
C MET A 50 11.44 19.83 -0.52
N LEU A 51 11.93 20.68 -1.42
CA LEU A 51 12.36 22.04 -1.14
C LEU A 51 11.57 23.03 -1.99
N VAL A 52 11.19 24.15 -1.39
CA VAL A 52 10.56 25.29 -2.08
C VAL A 52 11.39 26.55 -1.90
N ALA A 53 11.49 27.32 -2.98
CA ALA A 53 12.05 28.65 -2.99
C ALA A 53 10.90 29.68 -2.98
N VAL A 54 10.90 30.57 -2.01
CA VAL A 54 9.78 31.48 -1.73
C VAL A 54 10.26 32.95 -1.77
N ARG A 55 9.45 33.83 -2.35
CA ARG A 55 9.60 35.30 -2.30
C ARG A 55 8.34 35.93 -1.70
N GLY A 56 8.40 36.34 -0.44
CA GLY A 56 7.18 36.71 0.29
C GLY A 56 6.40 35.44 0.61
N ASP A 57 5.16 35.35 0.13
CA ASP A 57 4.29 34.17 0.27
C ASP A 57 4.19 33.32 -1.02
N GLU A 58 4.86 33.74 -2.10
CA GLU A 58 4.81 33.05 -3.40
C GLU A 58 5.91 32.00 -3.53
N VAL A 59 5.55 30.76 -3.88
CA VAL A 59 6.48 29.71 -4.31
C VAL A 59 6.95 30.00 -5.73
N VAL A 60 8.22 30.35 -5.89
CA VAL A 60 8.83 30.76 -7.17
C VAL A 60 9.74 29.69 -7.79
N GLY A 61 9.87 28.54 -7.13
CA GLY A 61 10.58 27.36 -7.60
C GLY A 61 10.56 26.25 -6.57
N TYR A 62 10.85 25.02 -7.00
CA TYR A 62 10.89 23.85 -6.13
C TYR A 62 11.94 22.85 -6.60
N ALA A 63 12.27 21.89 -5.73
CA ALA A 63 13.12 20.76 -6.04
C ALA A 63 12.65 19.53 -5.24
N THR A 64 12.58 18.36 -5.88
CA THR A 64 12.19 17.09 -5.24
C THR A 64 13.31 16.06 -5.36
N SER A 65 13.60 15.36 -4.28
CA SER A 65 14.71 14.40 -4.21
C SER A 65 14.31 13.18 -3.41
N LEU A 66 15.02 12.07 -3.63
CA LEU A 66 14.95 10.85 -2.83
C LEU A 66 16.36 10.28 -2.64
N ILE A 67 16.51 9.37 -1.69
CA ILE A 67 17.77 8.66 -1.46
C ILE A 67 17.64 7.30 -2.11
N VAL A 68 18.68 6.85 -2.79
CA VAL A 68 18.71 5.57 -3.50
C VAL A 68 20.06 4.89 -3.31
N SER A 69 20.06 3.58 -3.51
CA SER A 69 21.26 2.77 -3.71
C SER A 69 21.35 2.44 -5.20
N LEU A 70 22.41 2.89 -5.87
CA LEU A 70 22.63 2.62 -7.29
C LEU A 70 23.72 1.57 -7.43
N ASP A 71 23.52 0.61 -8.32
CA ASP A 71 24.52 -0.37 -8.72
C ASP A 71 25.75 0.34 -9.32
N GLU A 72 26.95 -0.10 -8.94
CA GLU A 72 28.19 0.46 -9.47
C GLU A 72 28.51 -0.09 -10.87
N ASP A 73 28.04 -1.30 -11.19
CA ASP A 73 28.28 -1.97 -12.47
C ASP A 73 27.24 -1.61 -13.53
N SER A 74 26.05 -1.16 -13.11
CA SER A 74 24.97 -0.69 -14.00
C SER A 74 24.14 0.44 -13.37
N PRO A 75 24.67 1.67 -13.27
CA PRO A 75 24.00 2.78 -12.57
C PRO A 75 22.81 3.37 -13.35
N TRP A 76 22.43 2.78 -14.49
CA TRP A 76 21.44 3.35 -15.39
C TRP A 76 20.05 2.78 -15.15
N TYR A 77 19.15 3.69 -14.81
CA TYR A 77 17.73 3.44 -14.60
C TYR A 77 16.95 4.60 -15.21
N SER A 78 15.78 4.31 -15.77
CA SER A 78 14.85 5.34 -16.23
C SER A 78 14.33 6.18 -15.05
N TYR A 79 13.79 7.36 -15.35
CA TYR A 79 13.13 8.22 -14.37
C TYR A 79 12.01 7.46 -13.64
N GLN A 80 11.23 6.65 -14.36
CA GLN A 80 10.13 5.88 -13.76
C GLN A 80 10.65 4.82 -12.79
N GLU A 81 11.73 4.11 -13.14
CA GLU A 81 12.35 3.11 -12.26
C GLU A 81 12.98 3.74 -11.03
N ILE A 82 13.73 4.84 -11.17
CA ILE A 82 14.36 5.49 -10.01
C ILE A 82 13.33 6.11 -9.09
N THR A 83 12.23 6.66 -9.60
CA THR A 83 11.24 7.38 -8.78
C THR A 83 10.02 6.56 -8.37
N GLY A 84 9.92 5.29 -8.78
CA GLY A 84 8.72 4.48 -8.57
C GLY A 84 7.48 5.09 -9.25
N GLY A 85 7.63 5.54 -10.50
CA GLY A 85 6.58 6.24 -11.24
C GLY A 85 6.17 7.59 -10.63
N GLY A 86 7.13 8.29 -10.01
CA GLY A 86 6.89 9.60 -9.36
C GLY A 86 6.31 9.53 -7.94
N THR A 87 6.08 8.34 -7.38
CA THR A 87 5.58 8.18 -6.00
C THR A 87 6.70 8.25 -4.95
N PHE A 88 7.95 8.05 -5.37
CA PHE A 88 9.15 7.84 -4.56
C PHE A 88 9.14 6.57 -3.70
N THR A 89 8.41 5.52 -4.08
CA THR A 89 8.41 4.21 -3.40
C THR A 89 9.80 3.56 -3.29
N THR A 90 10.69 3.91 -4.21
CA THR A 90 12.10 3.47 -4.29
C THR A 90 13.04 4.23 -3.35
N HIS A 91 12.53 5.19 -2.57
CA HIS A 91 13.32 5.90 -1.57
C HIS A 91 13.89 4.93 -0.54
N ASP A 92 15.22 4.80 -0.53
CA ASP A 92 15.99 3.97 0.39
C ASP A 92 16.78 4.86 1.36
N PRO A 93 16.34 4.99 2.63
CA PRO A 93 17.04 5.81 3.62
C PRO A 93 18.44 5.27 3.96
N SER A 94 18.67 3.97 3.74
CA SER A 94 19.97 3.33 3.95
C SER A 94 20.95 3.61 2.81
N GLY A 95 20.45 4.08 1.67
CA GLY A 95 21.22 4.37 0.48
C GLY A 95 22.26 5.45 0.65
N ASP A 96 23.06 5.64 -0.40
CA ASP A 96 24.26 6.47 -0.37
C ASP A 96 24.22 7.66 -1.32
N THR A 97 23.18 7.73 -2.16
CA THR A 97 23.08 8.68 -3.26
C THR A 97 21.81 9.49 -3.11
N LEU A 98 21.92 10.82 -3.15
CA LEU A 98 20.74 11.68 -3.29
C LEU A 98 20.40 11.79 -4.78
N TYR A 99 19.26 11.26 -5.18
CA TYR A 99 18.76 11.47 -6.53
C TYR A 99 17.94 12.75 -6.64
N GLY A 100 18.29 13.62 -7.59
CA GLY A 100 17.53 14.82 -7.93
C GLY A 100 16.44 14.49 -8.94
N ALA A 101 15.23 14.19 -8.46
CA ALA A 101 14.11 13.79 -9.32
C ALA A 101 13.61 14.94 -10.18
N ASP A 102 13.33 16.11 -9.59
CA ASP A 102 12.87 17.27 -10.37
C ASP A 102 13.34 18.59 -9.76
N ILE A 103 13.52 19.61 -10.60
CA ILE A 103 13.84 20.98 -10.16
C ILE A 103 13.33 21.97 -11.19
N ALA A 104 12.44 22.87 -10.74
CA ALA A 104 11.86 23.87 -11.62
C ALA A 104 11.85 25.26 -10.98
N VAL A 105 11.90 26.27 -11.85
CA VAL A 105 11.78 27.68 -11.48
C VAL A 105 10.71 28.32 -12.35
N HIS A 106 9.78 29.01 -11.70
CA HIS A 106 8.71 29.74 -12.39
C HIS A 106 9.31 30.67 -13.46
N PRO A 107 8.78 30.70 -14.70
CA PRO A 107 9.38 31.46 -15.81
C PRO A 107 9.71 32.92 -15.49
N GLY A 108 8.79 33.63 -14.82
CA GLY A 108 8.99 35.03 -14.38
C GLY A 108 10.10 35.24 -13.33
N HIS A 109 10.67 34.15 -12.80
CA HIS A 109 11.70 34.15 -11.76
C HIS A 109 13.03 33.52 -12.22
N ARG A 110 13.15 33.08 -13.47
CA ARG A 110 14.39 32.58 -14.07
C ARG A 110 15.45 33.68 -14.15
N GLY A 111 16.73 33.29 -14.13
CA GLY A 111 17.86 34.23 -14.12
C GLY A 111 18.07 34.98 -12.79
N LYS A 112 17.13 34.91 -11.83
CA LYS A 112 17.19 35.63 -10.53
C LYS A 112 17.83 34.81 -9.39
N GLY A 113 18.67 33.82 -9.73
CA GLY A 113 19.42 33.00 -8.76
C GLY A 113 18.62 31.92 -8.01
N VAL A 114 17.36 31.66 -8.38
CA VAL A 114 16.47 30.69 -7.68
C VAL A 114 17.01 29.26 -7.75
N ALA A 115 17.30 28.75 -8.94
CA ALA A 115 17.83 27.39 -9.14
C ALA A 115 19.14 27.17 -8.37
N GLY A 116 20.03 28.15 -8.38
CA GLY A 116 21.29 28.09 -7.62
C GLY A 116 21.07 27.88 -6.12
N LYS A 117 20.10 28.58 -5.52
CA LYS A 117 19.77 28.38 -4.09
C LYS A 117 19.15 27.01 -3.81
N LEU A 118 18.34 26.48 -4.73
CA LEU A 118 17.77 25.12 -4.60
C LEU A 118 18.87 24.04 -4.68
N TYR A 119 19.83 24.19 -5.61
CA TYR A 119 20.99 23.31 -5.69
C TYR A 119 21.87 23.39 -4.44
N GLU A 120 22.14 24.59 -3.92
CA GLU A 120 22.90 24.73 -2.67
C GLU A 120 22.18 24.06 -1.49
N ALA A 121 20.85 24.18 -1.40
CA ALA A 121 20.08 23.48 -0.38
C ALA A 121 20.14 21.94 -0.52
N ARG A 122 20.12 21.40 -1.75
CA ARG A 122 20.37 19.97 -1.99
C ARG A 122 21.78 19.54 -1.58
N LYS A 123 22.82 20.31 -1.93
CA LYS A 123 24.20 20.02 -1.49
C LYS A 123 24.32 20.03 0.04
N GLN A 124 23.65 20.96 0.71
CA GLN A 124 23.56 20.98 2.18
C GLN A 124 22.87 19.72 2.71
N LEU A 125 21.81 19.24 2.05
CA LEU A 125 21.13 17.99 2.41
C LEU A 125 22.07 16.77 2.30
N VAL A 126 22.77 16.64 1.17
CA VAL A 126 23.78 15.57 0.94
C VAL A 126 24.83 15.57 2.05
N ARG A 127 25.39 16.75 2.39
CA ARG A 127 26.37 16.90 3.47
C ARG A 127 25.79 16.55 4.84
N ARG A 128 24.57 17.03 5.14
CA ARG A 128 23.89 16.77 6.41
C ARG A 128 23.64 15.28 6.62
N LEU A 129 23.21 14.58 5.56
CA LEU A 129 22.87 13.16 5.61
C LEU A 129 24.09 12.24 5.47
N ASN A 130 25.28 12.81 5.19
CA ASN A 130 26.52 12.08 4.90
C ASN A 130 26.36 11.10 3.72
N LEU A 131 25.71 11.54 2.64
CA LEU A 131 25.58 10.78 1.41
C LEU A 131 26.87 10.92 0.57
N ARG A 132 27.22 9.88 -0.20
CA ARG A 132 28.43 9.80 -1.03
C ARG A 132 28.38 10.78 -2.20
N ARG A 133 27.24 10.89 -2.86
CA ARG A 133 27.07 11.66 -4.10
C ARG A 133 25.64 12.13 -4.30
N MET A 134 25.46 13.02 -5.27
CA MET A 134 24.17 13.40 -5.81
C MET A 134 24.14 13.03 -7.29
N VAL A 135 23.04 12.42 -7.74
CA VAL A 135 22.86 11.95 -9.12
C VAL A 135 21.57 12.53 -9.69
N ALA A 136 21.52 12.78 -10.99
CA ALA A 136 20.30 13.14 -11.71
C ALA A 136 20.40 12.71 -13.17
N GLY A 137 19.26 12.52 -13.84
CA GLY A 137 19.23 12.55 -15.30
C GLY A 137 18.78 13.93 -15.78
N GLY A 138 19.58 14.54 -16.65
CA GLY A 138 19.33 15.87 -17.18
C GLY A 138 18.78 15.81 -18.59
N ARG A 139 17.59 16.36 -18.82
CA ARG A 139 17.05 16.58 -20.17
C ARG A 139 17.98 17.52 -20.96
N ILE A 140 18.01 17.37 -22.28
CA ILE A 140 18.76 18.23 -23.22
C ILE A 140 17.80 18.81 -24.28
N PRO A 141 16.86 19.68 -23.88
CA PRO A 141 15.73 20.12 -24.73
C PRO A 141 16.15 20.85 -26.01
N GLY A 142 17.39 21.34 -26.12
CA GLY A 142 17.88 21.93 -27.37
C GLY A 142 18.25 20.92 -28.45
N TYR A 143 18.40 19.63 -28.10
CA TYR A 143 18.97 18.61 -28.99
C TYR A 143 18.17 18.40 -30.28
N LYS A 144 16.82 18.39 -30.23
CA LYS A 144 15.98 18.22 -31.43
C LYS A 144 16.33 19.19 -32.57
N SER A 145 16.80 20.40 -32.26
CA SER A 145 17.20 21.39 -33.28
C SER A 145 18.54 21.08 -33.96
N GLN A 146 19.37 20.25 -33.34
CA GLN A 146 20.69 19.82 -33.84
C GLN A 146 20.69 18.37 -34.32
N ALA A 147 19.60 17.63 -34.08
CA ALA A 147 19.44 16.26 -34.53
C ALA A 147 19.60 16.16 -36.06
N GLY A 148 20.41 15.19 -36.50
CA GLY A 148 20.80 15.03 -37.90
C GLY A 148 22.09 15.77 -38.30
N ARG A 149 22.61 16.66 -37.46
CA ARG A 149 23.95 17.29 -37.63
C ARG A 149 24.95 16.78 -36.60
N LEU A 150 24.50 16.55 -35.37
CA LEU A 150 25.32 16.07 -34.25
C LEU A 150 24.65 14.85 -33.61
N SER A 151 25.46 13.90 -33.17
CA SER A 151 25.03 12.87 -32.21
C SER A 151 24.64 13.53 -30.87
N PRO A 152 23.88 12.85 -29.99
CA PRO A 152 23.57 13.36 -28.66
C PRO A 152 24.82 13.65 -27.83
N GLU A 153 25.85 12.79 -27.93
CA GLU A 153 27.13 12.93 -27.26
C GLU A 153 27.92 14.13 -27.79
N GLU A 154 27.96 14.30 -29.12
CA GLU A 154 28.59 15.45 -29.76
C GLU A 154 27.90 16.76 -29.35
N TYR A 155 26.56 16.79 -29.35
CA TYR A 155 25.80 17.94 -28.87
C TYR A 155 26.14 18.30 -27.42
N VAL A 156 26.18 17.31 -26.53
CA VAL A 156 26.54 17.51 -25.12
C VAL A 156 27.99 18.03 -25.00
N ALA A 157 28.92 17.50 -25.79
CA ALA A 157 30.31 17.97 -25.81
C ALA A 157 30.43 19.43 -26.28
N GLU A 158 29.66 19.83 -27.30
CA GLU A 158 29.59 21.21 -27.78
C GLU A 158 29.02 22.18 -26.74
N VAL A 159 28.01 21.74 -25.97
CA VAL A 159 27.46 22.52 -24.85
C VAL A 159 28.47 22.64 -23.71
N MET A 160 29.18 21.55 -23.37
CA MET A 160 30.23 21.57 -22.35
C MET A 160 31.42 22.45 -22.75
N ALA A 161 31.74 22.53 -24.05
CA ALA A 161 32.76 23.41 -24.59
C ALA A 161 32.32 24.88 -24.71
N GLY A 162 31.05 25.19 -24.43
CA GLY A 162 30.48 26.54 -24.50
C GLY A 162 30.22 27.04 -25.92
N ARG A 163 30.27 26.17 -26.93
CA ARG A 163 29.95 26.50 -28.33
C ARG A 163 28.45 26.45 -28.61
N LEU A 164 27.73 25.60 -27.89
CA LEU A 164 26.27 25.58 -27.84
C LEU A 164 25.77 25.90 -26.43
N SER A 165 24.47 26.21 -26.32
CA SER A 165 23.80 26.40 -25.04
C SER A 165 22.54 25.56 -24.98
N ASP A 166 22.33 24.92 -23.84
CA ASP A 166 21.15 24.15 -23.49
C ASP A 166 20.62 24.60 -22.12
N SER A 167 19.34 24.96 -22.07
CA SER A 167 18.73 25.56 -20.88
C SER A 167 18.75 24.66 -19.64
N SER A 168 18.76 23.34 -19.83
CA SER A 168 18.75 22.36 -18.75
C SER A 168 20.18 21.97 -18.39
N LEU A 169 20.96 21.51 -19.37
CA LEU A 169 22.33 21.02 -19.12
C LEU A 169 23.24 22.13 -18.55
N ASN A 170 23.18 23.36 -19.07
CA ASN A 170 24.00 24.46 -18.52
C ASN A 170 23.66 24.75 -17.05
N ALA A 171 22.41 24.55 -16.61
CA ALA A 171 22.02 24.74 -15.21
C ALA A 171 22.66 23.69 -14.29
N HIS A 172 22.70 22.42 -14.73
CA HIS A 172 23.38 21.34 -14.01
C HIS A 172 24.90 21.54 -13.95
N LEU A 173 25.53 21.89 -15.07
CA LEU A 173 26.97 22.18 -15.13
C LEU A 173 27.34 23.34 -14.19
N LYS A 174 26.56 24.42 -14.20
CA LYS A 174 26.76 25.56 -13.28
C LYS A 174 26.56 25.18 -11.81
N ALA A 175 25.71 24.19 -11.52
CA ALA A 175 25.55 23.65 -10.18
C ALA A 175 26.74 22.77 -9.74
N GLY A 176 27.61 22.36 -10.67
CA GLY A 176 28.81 21.58 -10.42
C GLY A 176 28.68 20.10 -10.72
N TYR A 177 27.63 19.68 -11.45
CA TYR A 177 27.53 18.30 -11.92
C TYR A 177 28.55 18.02 -13.04
N GLN A 178 29.04 16.79 -13.06
CA GLN A 178 29.81 16.22 -14.16
C GLN A 178 28.91 15.32 -15.00
N VAL A 179 29.05 15.40 -16.32
CA VAL A 179 28.40 14.46 -17.24
C VAL A 179 29.22 13.18 -17.26
N ARG A 180 28.59 12.06 -16.88
CA ARG A 180 29.19 10.73 -16.88
C ARG A 180 28.80 9.90 -18.10
N GLY A 181 27.70 10.26 -18.77
CA GLY A 181 27.22 9.61 -19.98
C GLY A 181 26.02 10.32 -20.59
N VAL A 182 25.65 9.90 -21.81
CA VAL A 182 24.41 10.29 -22.50
C VAL A 182 23.68 9.01 -22.84
N HIS A 183 22.38 8.95 -22.55
CA HIS A 183 21.62 7.73 -22.65
C HIS A 183 20.23 7.99 -23.20
N MET A 184 19.73 7.03 -23.99
CA MET A 184 18.38 7.01 -24.52
C MET A 184 17.43 6.31 -23.54
N GLY A 185 16.16 6.74 -23.51
CA GLY A 185 15.11 6.06 -22.75
C GLY A 185 15.10 6.40 -21.26
N TYR A 186 15.72 7.51 -20.87
CA TYR A 186 15.65 8.00 -19.48
C TYR A 186 14.23 8.41 -19.09
N LEU A 187 13.61 9.23 -19.93
CA LEU A 187 12.22 9.69 -19.82
C LEU A 187 11.74 10.07 -21.21
N HIS A 188 10.43 9.99 -21.43
CA HIS A 188 9.85 10.41 -22.70
C HIS A 188 9.83 11.94 -22.81
N ASP A 189 10.59 12.49 -23.75
CA ASP A 189 10.70 13.92 -24.03
C ASP A 189 11.02 14.17 -25.50
N GLU A 190 10.02 14.66 -26.23
CA GLU A 190 10.17 14.98 -27.65
C GLU A 190 11.26 16.04 -27.93
N GLN A 191 11.53 16.95 -26.99
CA GLN A 191 12.52 18.01 -27.19
C GLN A 191 13.96 17.48 -27.13
N SER A 192 14.18 16.44 -26.32
CA SER A 192 15.46 15.74 -26.20
C SER A 192 15.55 14.48 -27.05
N LEU A 193 14.49 14.10 -27.77
CA LEU A 193 14.39 12.81 -28.48
C LEU A 193 14.68 11.63 -27.53
N ASP A 194 14.15 11.69 -26.31
CA ASP A 194 14.33 10.72 -25.22
C ASP A 194 15.79 10.52 -24.75
N TYR A 195 16.73 11.37 -25.18
CA TYR A 195 18.10 11.41 -24.67
C TYR A 195 18.21 12.25 -23.40
N ALA A 196 19.03 11.80 -22.45
CA ALA A 196 19.37 12.55 -21.25
C ALA A 196 20.82 12.32 -20.84
N THR A 197 21.40 13.30 -20.16
CA THR A 197 22.72 13.17 -19.54
C THR A 197 22.63 12.48 -18.19
N PHE A 198 23.48 11.48 -17.94
CA PHE A 198 23.73 10.97 -16.60
C PHE A 198 24.67 11.93 -15.86
N LEU A 199 24.15 12.57 -14.81
CA LEU A 199 24.84 13.64 -14.09
C LEU A 199 25.20 13.18 -12.70
N GLU A 200 26.45 13.39 -12.31
CA GLU A 200 26.96 13.08 -10.98
C GLU A 200 27.66 14.28 -10.34
N LEU A 201 27.43 14.46 -9.04
CA LEU A 201 28.13 15.43 -8.21
C LEU A 201 28.60 14.73 -6.93
N GLU A 202 29.91 14.55 -6.80
CA GLU A 202 30.52 13.93 -5.64
C GLU A 202 30.40 14.82 -4.39
N ASN A 203 30.21 14.20 -3.22
CA ASN A 203 30.28 14.91 -1.95
C ASN A 203 31.71 14.85 -1.38
N PRO A 204 32.52 15.92 -1.47
CA PRO A 204 33.88 15.93 -0.94
C PRO A 204 33.94 15.82 0.59
N HIS A 205 32.80 15.95 1.28
CA HIS A 205 32.70 15.82 2.73
C HIS A 205 32.16 14.46 3.18
N PHE A 206 31.99 13.49 2.27
CA PHE A 206 31.56 12.15 2.62
C PHE A 206 32.59 11.47 3.52
N ARG A 207 32.13 10.92 4.65
CA ARG A 207 32.97 10.20 5.61
C ARG A 207 32.50 8.75 5.74
N PRO A 208 33.22 7.76 5.18
CA PRO A 208 32.79 6.35 5.20
C PRO A 208 32.58 5.80 6.61
N GLN A 209 33.39 6.23 7.59
CA GLN A 209 33.30 5.74 8.97
C GLN A 209 32.13 6.38 9.76
N ARG A 210 31.51 7.44 9.25
CA ARG A 210 30.39 8.11 9.93
C ARG A 210 29.09 7.46 9.50
N ARG A 211 28.31 6.91 10.45
CA ARG A 211 26.95 6.43 10.18
C ARG A 211 26.16 7.51 9.43
N ARG A 212 25.53 7.14 8.30
CA ARG A 212 24.65 8.02 7.54
C ARG A 212 23.50 8.44 8.45
N ILE A 213 23.19 9.73 8.52
CA ILE A 213 22.03 10.20 9.32
C ILE A 213 20.73 9.77 8.64
N ALA A 214 20.75 9.59 7.32
CA ALA A 214 19.65 8.97 6.57
C ALA A 214 19.34 7.53 7.02
N ALA A 215 20.33 6.84 7.61
CA ALA A 215 20.14 5.50 8.19
C ALA A 215 19.59 5.54 9.62
N ALA A 216 19.31 6.72 10.20
CA ALA A 216 18.33 6.78 11.27
C ALA A 216 17.01 6.34 10.61
N PRO A 217 16.41 5.22 11.01
CA PRO A 217 15.23 4.72 10.34
C PRO A 217 14.26 5.88 10.27
N LEU A 218 13.89 6.28 9.05
CA LEU A 218 12.61 6.94 8.86
C LEU A 218 11.66 6.04 9.66
N LYS A 219 11.11 6.57 10.75
CA LYS A 219 9.91 5.99 11.35
C LYS A 219 8.79 6.23 10.34
N ARG A 220 8.88 5.60 9.16
CA ARG A 220 7.69 5.06 8.55
C ARG A 220 7.25 4.03 9.57
N PRO A 221 6.06 4.15 10.18
CA PRO A 221 5.48 2.96 10.77
C PRO A 221 5.43 1.97 9.63
N VAL A 222 6.31 0.96 9.65
CA VAL A 222 6.13 -0.20 8.79
C VAL A 222 4.69 -0.61 9.05
N ARG A 223 3.83 -0.57 8.04
CA ARG A 223 2.42 -0.97 8.18
C ARG A 223 2.38 -2.50 8.23
N LYS A 224 2.98 -3.03 9.29
CA LYS A 224 3.00 -4.43 9.63
C LYS A 224 1.78 -4.72 10.49
N VAL A 225 0.95 -5.61 10.00
CA VAL A 225 -0.25 -6.05 10.70
C VAL A 225 -0.03 -7.48 11.15
N ARG A 226 0.22 -7.69 12.45
CA ARG A 226 0.16 -9.02 13.04
C ARG A 226 -1.28 -9.50 13.16
N VAL A 227 -1.55 -10.65 12.56
CA VAL A 227 -2.86 -11.32 12.63
C VAL A 227 -2.74 -12.65 13.38
N CYS A 228 -3.76 -12.96 14.17
CA CYS A 228 -3.97 -14.24 14.83
C CYS A 228 -5.24 -14.87 14.27
N ALA A 229 -5.12 -15.95 13.51
CA ALA A 229 -6.25 -16.72 12.99
C ALA A 229 -6.51 -17.93 13.91
N ALA A 230 -7.67 -17.96 14.56
CA ALA A 230 -8.02 -18.98 15.55
C ALA A 230 -8.79 -20.14 14.94
N GLN A 231 -8.18 -21.32 14.91
CA GLN A 231 -8.83 -22.56 14.50
C GLN A 231 -9.60 -23.16 15.69
N PHE A 232 -10.89 -22.86 15.75
CA PHE A 232 -11.74 -23.04 16.94
C PHE A 232 -12.38 -24.44 17.00
N GLN A 233 -12.35 -25.11 18.16
CA GLN A 233 -12.95 -26.42 18.34
C GLN A 233 -14.45 -26.34 18.69
N VAL A 234 -15.31 -26.86 17.81
CA VAL A 234 -16.77 -26.85 18.03
C VAL A 234 -17.33 -28.14 18.64
N GLY A 235 -16.66 -29.29 18.45
CA GLY A 235 -17.20 -30.63 18.74
C GLY A 235 -17.37 -31.03 20.22
N THR A 236 -17.25 -30.11 21.19
CA THR A 236 -17.26 -30.42 22.63
C THR A 236 -17.95 -29.33 23.49
N LEU A 237 -18.78 -28.48 22.89
CA LEU A 237 -19.42 -27.36 23.60
C LEU A 237 -20.73 -27.78 24.28
N SER A 238 -20.80 -27.66 25.60
CA SER A 238 -21.99 -27.98 26.41
C SER A 238 -22.69 -26.75 26.99
N SER A 239 -22.03 -25.59 27.01
CA SER A 239 -22.61 -24.34 27.53
C SER A 239 -21.96 -23.10 26.93
N TRP A 240 -22.67 -21.96 27.01
CA TRP A 240 -22.13 -20.66 26.59
C TRP A 240 -20.84 -20.28 27.35
N GLU A 241 -20.73 -20.67 28.63
CA GLU A 241 -19.54 -20.39 29.42
C GLU A 241 -18.29 -21.11 28.89
N GLU A 242 -18.45 -22.30 28.31
CA GLU A 242 -17.34 -22.99 27.63
C GLU A 242 -16.92 -22.28 26.36
N VAL A 243 -17.87 -21.73 25.59
CA VAL A 243 -17.57 -20.86 24.45
C VAL A 243 -16.78 -19.63 24.91
N ALA A 244 -17.26 -18.95 25.95
CA ALA A 244 -16.60 -17.79 26.52
C ALA A 244 -15.19 -18.12 27.03
N LYS A 245 -14.99 -19.28 27.65
CA LYS A 245 -13.67 -19.77 28.09
C LYS A 245 -12.72 -19.99 26.91
N GLN A 246 -13.18 -20.61 25.83
CA GLN A 246 -12.35 -20.80 24.62
C GLN A 246 -12.02 -19.47 23.95
N VAL A 247 -13.00 -18.55 23.83
CA VAL A 247 -12.77 -17.21 23.29
C VAL A 247 -11.70 -16.47 24.10
N ARG A 248 -11.81 -16.47 25.44
CA ARG A 248 -10.80 -15.84 26.31
C ARG A 248 -9.41 -16.47 26.18
N PHE A 249 -9.32 -17.79 25.95
CA PHE A 249 -8.05 -18.46 25.68
C PHE A 249 -7.38 -17.92 24.40
N PHE A 250 -8.14 -17.78 23.31
CA PHE A 250 -7.62 -17.25 22.05
C PHE A 250 -7.28 -15.75 22.13
N VAL A 251 -8.07 -14.96 22.87
CA VAL A 251 -7.77 -13.55 23.16
C VAL A 251 -6.44 -13.43 23.91
N ALA A 252 -6.27 -14.15 25.01
CA ALA A 252 -5.03 -14.14 25.79
C ALA A 252 -3.81 -14.61 24.96
N THR A 253 -4.03 -15.57 24.04
CA THR A 253 -2.99 -16.02 23.12
C THR A 253 -2.61 -14.91 22.14
N ALA A 254 -3.59 -14.26 21.51
CA ALA A 254 -3.36 -13.16 20.58
C ALA A 254 -2.63 -11.98 21.24
N GLU A 255 -3.00 -11.62 22.48
CA GLU A 255 -2.32 -10.61 23.31
C GLU A 255 -0.86 -10.97 23.59
N ARG A 256 -0.60 -12.22 23.99
CA ARG A 256 0.76 -12.71 24.27
C ARG A 256 1.67 -12.62 23.04
N TYR A 257 1.11 -12.81 21.86
CA TYR A 257 1.84 -12.65 20.59
C TYR A 257 1.81 -11.21 20.05
N HIS A 258 1.24 -10.25 20.80
CA HIS A 258 1.12 -8.84 20.39
C HIS A 258 0.45 -8.68 19.03
N SER A 259 -0.63 -9.44 18.81
CA SER A 259 -1.41 -9.36 17.57
C SER A 259 -2.18 -8.05 17.52
N HIS A 260 -2.51 -7.57 16.32
CA HIS A 260 -3.44 -6.45 16.14
C HIS A 260 -4.86 -6.95 15.86
N PHE A 261 -4.98 -8.05 15.11
CA PHE A 261 -6.25 -8.70 14.80
C PHE A 261 -6.31 -10.12 15.33
N LEU A 262 -7.45 -10.50 15.89
CA LEU A 262 -7.83 -11.88 16.18
C LEU A 262 -9.07 -12.25 15.34
N VAL A 263 -9.01 -13.39 14.65
CA VAL A 263 -10.04 -13.81 13.69
C VAL A 263 -10.62 -15.17 14.10
N PHE A 264 -11.92 -15.22 14.34
CA PHE A 264 -12.67 -16.44 14.66
C PHE A 264 -13.43 -17.00 13.45
N PRO A 265 -13.82 -18.28 13.46
CA PRO A 265 -14.53 -18.92 12.34
C PRO A 265 -16.00 -18.52 12.16
N GLU A 266 -16.55 -18.83 10.99
CA GLU A 266 -17.97 -18.63 10.69
C GLU A 266 -18.85 -19.52 11.57
N LEU A 267 -19.91 -18.94 12.16
CA LEU A 267 -20.94 -19.67 12.92
C LEU A 267 -20.37 -20.68 13.95
N PHE A 268 -19.23 -20.36 14.57
CA PHE A 268 -18.55 -21.28 15.49
C PHE A 268 -19.41 -21.63 16.72
N GLY A 269 -20.34 -20.75 17.11
CA GLY A 269 -21.26 -20.98 18.22
C GLY A 269 -22.31 -22.06 17.96
N LEU A 270 -22.48 -22.54 16.70
CA LEU A 270 -23.47 -23.58 16.40
C LEU A 270 -23.23 -24.83 17.24
N GLY A 271 -21.97 -25.16 17.56
CA GLY A 271 -21.57 -26.32 18.36
C GLY A 271 -22.40 -26.54 19.65
N LEU A 272 -22.98 -25.48 20.22
CA LEU A 272 -23.82 -25.50 21.42
C LEU A 272 -25.15 -26.24 21.33
N PHE A 273 -25.71 -26.39 20.14
CA PHE A 273 -27.05 -27.00 19.98
C PHE A 273 -26.99 -28.23 19.10
N GLU A 274 -28.02 -29.06 19.16
CA GLU A 274 -28.12 -30.24 18.29
C GLU A 274 -28.31 -29.86 16.82
N PRO A 275 -27.75 -30.64 15.86
CA PRO A 275 -28.00 -30.44 14.43
C PRO A 275 -29.51 -30.41 14.11
N GLY A 276 -29.96 -29.38 13.42
CA GLY A 276 -31.37 -29.23 13.05
C GLY A 276 -31.71 -27.82 12.57
N ARG A 277 -32.94 -27.65 12.05
CA ARG A 277 -33.40 -26.38 11.46
C ARG A 277 -33.45 -25.23 12.48
N THR A 278 -33.69 -25.53 13.75
CA THR A 278 -33.80 -24.53 14.83
C THR A 278 -32.46 -24.11 15.41
N ARG A 279 -31.36 -24.83 15.11
CA ARG A 279 -30.03 -24.58 15.70
C ARG A 279 -29.54 -23.15 15.47
N VAL A 280 -29.82 -22.59 14.30
CA VAL A 280 -29.41 -21.22 13.94
C VAL A 280 -30.27 -20.18 14.67
N SER A 281 -31.58 -20.41 14.82
CA SER A 281 -32.44 -19.51 15.60
C SER A 281 -32.12 -19.57 17.11
N GLN A 282 -31.83 -20.76 17.64
CA GLN A 282 -31.37 -20.93 19.02
C GLN A 282 -30.04 -20.23 19.26
N LEU A 283 -29.12 -20.26 18.29
CA LEU A 283 -27.90 -19.48 18.35
C LEU A 283 -28.18 -17.97 18.30
N ALA A 284 -29.13 -17.52 17.48
CA ALA A 284 -29.52 -16.11 17.41
C ALA A 284 -29.99 -15.56 18.77
N GLU A 285 -30.64 -16.38 19.61
CA GLU A 285 -31.05 -16.01 20.97
C GLU A 285 -29.86 -15.71 21.90
N LYS A 286 -28.66 -16.18 21.55
CA LYS A 286 -27.40 -15.92 22.29
C LYS A 286 -26.66 -14.66 21.84
N ARG A 287 -27.29 -13.81 21.03
CA ARG A 287 -26.68 -12.60 20.48
C ARG A 287 -26.19 -11.63 21.56
N GLU A 288 -26.98 -11.35 22.59
CA GLU A 288 -26.58 -10.40 23.63
C GLU A 288 -25.37 -10.92 24.42
N ASP A 289 -25.38 -12.22 24.74
CA ASP A 289 -24.25 -12.89 25.38
C ASP A 289 -22.97 -12.82 24.49
N TYR A 290 -23.14 -12.96 23.17
CA TYR A 290 -22.08 -12.82 22.16
C TYR A 290 -21.52 -11.39 22.09
N LEU A 291 -22.38 -10.39 21.94
CA LEU A 291 -21.98 -8.98 21.84
C LEU A 291 -21.25 -8.53 23.12
N ALA A 292 -21.75 -8.91 24.29
CA ALA A 292 -21.13 -8.60 25.57
C ALA A 292 -19.74 -9.24 25.69
N LEU A 293 -19.61 -10.53 25.36
CA LEU A 293 -18.35 -11.26 25.43
C LEU A 293 -17.26 -10.62 24.56
N PHE A 294 -17.56 -10.37 23.28
CA PHE A 294 -16.56 -9.87 22.34
C PHE A 294 -16.29 -8.38 22.50
N GLY A 295 -17.30 -7.58 22.82
CA GLY A 295 -17.13 -6.16 23.15
C GLY A 295 -16.20 -5.99 24.36
N GLN A 296 -16.43 -6.74 25.44
CA GLN A 296 -15.57 -6.70 26.61
C GLN A 296 -14.15 -7.22 26.28
N ALA A 297 -14.03 -8.31 25.53
CA ALA A 297 -12.73 -8.87 25.16
C ALA A 297 -11.90 -7.89 24.31
N ALA A 298 -12.51 -7.21 23.34
CA ALA A 298 -11.83 -6.23 22.49
C ALA A 298 -11.37 -5.02 23.30
N LEU A 299 -12.25 -4.49 24.17
CA LEU A 299 -11.94 -3.40 25.10
C LEU A 299 -10.77 -3.74 26.03
N SER A 300 -10.79 -4.92 26.65
CA SER A 300 -9.77 -5.29 27.65
C SER A 300 -8.41 -5.61 27.03
N SER A 301 -8.40 -6.15 25.81
CA SER A 301 -7.17 -6.58 25.12
C SER A 301 -6.57 -5.52 24.19
N GLY A 302 -7.35 -4.51 23.82
CA GLY A 302 -6.95 -3.52 22.81
C GLY A 302 -6.84 -4.10 21.40
N LEU A 303 -7.42 -5.29 21.15
CA LEU A 303 -7.39 -5.96 19.85
C LEU A 303 -8.55 -5.52 18.96
N PHE A 304 -8.34 -5.54 17.65
CA PHE A 304 -9.44 -5.73 16.72
C PHE A 304 -9.83 -7.21 16.72
N ILE A 305 -11.09 -7.52 16.99
CA ILE A 305 -11.55 -8.92 17.01
C ILE A 305 -12.61 -9.11 15.93
N LEU A 306 -12.27 -9.83 14.88
CA LEU A 306 -13.25 -10.38 13.97
C LEU A 306 -13.82 -11.64 14.61
N ALA A 307 -14.96 -11.46 15.27
CA ALA A 307 -15.61 -12.45 16.11
C ALA A 307 -16.39 -13.49 15.28
N GLY A 308 -15.79 -13.94 14.18
CA GLY A 308 -16.40 -14.86 13.23
C GLY A 308 -17.68 -14.30 12.67
N SER A 309 -18.68 -15.18 12.53
CA SER A 309 -20.04 -14.76 12.22
C SER A 309 -21.06 -15.32 13.19
N PHE A 310 -22.15 -14.60 13.33
CA PHE A 310 -23.24 -14.91 14.24
C PHE A 310 -24.59 -14.61 13.57
N PRO A 311 -25.65 -15.40 13.82
CA PRO A 311 -26.95 -15.15 13.25
C PRO A 311 -27.58 -13.83 13.76
N LEU A 312 -28.22 -13.08 12.87
CA LEU A 312 -29.02 -11.90 13.19
C LEU A 312 -30.45 -12.09 12.69
N ALA A 313 -31.42 -12.01 13.59
CA ALA A 313 -32.83 -11.93 13.24
C ALA A 313 -33.25 -10.46 13.11
N GLU A 314 -33.63 -10.02 11.92
CA GLU A 314 -34.03 -8.64 11.62
C GLU A 314 -35.10 -8.65 10.51
N ASP A 315 -36.11 -7.78 10.61
CA ASP A 315 -37.20 -7.66 9.62
C ASP A 315 -37.89 -8.99 9.25
N GLY A 316 -38.04 -9.88 10.25
CA GLY A 316 -38.61 -11.22 10.06
C GLY A 316 -37.75 -12.16 9.21
N ARG A 317 -36.48 -11.83 8.99
CA ARG A 317 -35.49 -12.62 8.27
C ARG A 317 -34.31 -12.95 9.17
N LEU A 318 -33.58 -14.01 8.80
CA LEU A 318 -32.39 -14.45 9.51
C LEU A 318 -31.17 -14.28 8.60
N TYR A 319 -30.10 -13.67 9.10
CA TYR A 319 -28.88 -13.38 8.35
C TYR A 319 -27.67 -14.01 9.04
N ASN A 320 -26.67 -14.41 8.26
CA ASN A 320 -25.36 -14.81 8.77
C ASN A 320 -24.42 -13.60 8.70
N VAL A 321 -24.00 -13.08 9.85
CA VAL A 321 -23.37 -11.75 9.94
C VAL A 321 -22.00 -11.85 10.59
N ALA A 322 -20.96 -11.45 9.89
CA ALA A 322 -19.64 -11.27 10.47
C ALA A 322 -19.57 -9.98 11.30
N HIS A 323 -18.88 -10.03 12.43
CA HIS A 323 -18.73 -8.89 13.34
C HIS A 323 -17.25 -8.57 13.57
N LEU A 324 -16.89 -7.30 13.38
CA LEU A 324 -15.59 -6.74 13.72
C LEU A 324 -15.76 -5.82 14.93
N PHE A 325 -15.21 -6.24 16.07
CA PHE A 325 -15.12 -5.43 17.28
C PHE A 325 -13.81 -4.64 17.27
N THR A 326 -13.89 -3.35 17.61
CA THR A 326 -12.72 -2.47 17.70
C THR A 326 -12.15 -2.46 19.12
N PRO A 327 -10.92 -1.97 19.32
CA PRO A 327 -10.35 -1.71 20.64
C PRO A 327 -11.17 -0.73 21.51
N SER A 328 -12.05 0.08 20.89
CA SER A 328 -12.99 0.96 21.60
C SER A 328 -14.29 0.25 22.04
N GLY A 329 -14.47 -1.03 21.67
CA GLY A 329 -15.67 -1.81 21.98
C GLY A 329 -16.81 -1.66 20.96
N ASP A 330 -16.63 -0.86 19.90
CA ASP A 330 -17.63 -0.70 18.85
C ASP A 330 -17.69 -1.94 17.97
N ALA A 331 -18.90 -2.30 17.50
CA ALA A 331 -19.14 -3.44 16.65
C ALA A 331 -19.57 -3.01 15.24
N TYR A 332 -18.87 -3.52 14.22
CA TYR A 332 -19.17 -3.30 12.81
C TYR A 332 -19.51 -4.61 12.13
N THR A 333 -20.41 -4.60 11.15
CA THR A 333 -20.97 -5.84 10.59
C THR A 333 -20.88 -5.95 9.07
N GLN A 334 -20.82 -7.19 8.60
CA GLN A 334 -20.96 -7.56 7.19
C GLN A 334 -21.81 -8.83 7.09
N GLU A 335 -22.96 -8.71 6.47
CA GLU A 335 -23.85 -9.83 6.17
C GLU A 335 -23.28 -10.66 5.01
N LYS A 336 -23.37 -11.98 5.12
CA LYS A 336 -22.97 -12.92 4.06
C LYS A 336 -23.85 -12.72 2.83
N LEU A 337 -23.23 -12.56 1.67
CA LEU A 337 -23.95 -12.24 0.42
C LEU A 337 -24.43 -13.51 -0.28
N HIS A 338 -23.54 -14.49 -0.42
CA HIS A 338 -23.76 -15.69 -1.21
C HIS A 338 -24.01 -16.88 -0.30
N LEU A 339 -25.29 -17.18 -0.07
CA LEU A 339 -25.67 -18.36 0.69
C LEU A 339 -25.49 -19.63 -0.14
N SER A 340 -25.05 -20.71 0.51
CA SER A 340 -25.10 -22.06 -0.05
C SER A 340 -26.54 -22.59 -0.11
N PRO A 341 -26.83 -23.64 -0.89
CA PRO A 341 -28.16 -24.28 -0.89
C PRO A 341 -28.61 -24.74 0.50
N GLY A 342 -27.71 -25.30 1.32
CA GLY A 342 -27.99 -25.73 2.69
C GLY A 342 -28.37 -24.55 3.59
N GLU A 343 -27.60 -23.45 3.54
CA GLU A 343 -27.92 -22.24 4.32
C GLU A 343 -29.29 -21.64 4.00
N ARG A 344 -29.72 -21.67 2.73
CA ARG A 344 -31.06 -21.22 2.35
C ARG A 344 -32.16 -22.17 2.79
N ARG A 345 -31.99 -23.47 2.55
CA ARG A 345 -33.06 -24.47 2.72
C ARG A 345 -33.18 -24.99 4.14
N GLU A 346 -32.05 -25.19 4.82
CA GLU A 346 -31.98 -25.83 6.13
C GLU A 346 -31.89 -24.80 7.25
N PHE A 347 -31.14 -23.71 7.05
CA PHE A 347 -30.99 -22.66 8.05
C PHE A 347 -31.95 -21.47 7.86
N GLY A 348 -32.64 -21.39 6.72
CA GLY A 348 -33.59 -20.30 6.45
C GLY A 348 -32.93 -18.92 6.35
N LEU A 349 -31.64 -18.87 5.98
CA LEU A 349 -30.89 -17.63 5.90
C LEU A 349 -31.28 -16.80 4.67
N SER A 350 -31.21 -15.48 4.83
CA SER A 350 -31.41 -14.47 3.80
C SER A 350 -30.07 -13.84 3.40
N PRO A 351 -29.87 -13.48 2.12
CA PRO A 351 -28.63 -12.88 1.66
C PRO A 351 -28.49 -11.44 2.12
N GLY A 352 -27.26 -11.03 2.40
CA GLY A 352 -26.86 -9.64 2.61
C GLY A 352 -27.02 -8.78 1.35
N ARG A 353 -26.86 -7.46 1.51
CA ARG A 353 -27.24 -6.48 0.47
C ARG A 353 -26.15 -5.47 0.13
N GLU A 354 -25.11 -5.37 0.94
CA GLU A 354 -24.08 -4.34 0.82
C GLU A 354 -22.68 -4.93 1.00
N LEU A 355 -21.70 -4.29 0.38
CA LEU A 355 -20.28 -4.55 0.61
C LEU A 355 -19.67 -3.40 1.40
N ARG A 356 -18.87 -3.72 2.41
CA ARG A 356 -18.21 -2.73 3.27
C ARG A 356 -16.71 -2.95 3.32
N VAL A 357 -15.96 -1.85 3.33
CA VAL A 357 -14.52 -1.80 3.65
C VAL A 357 -14.36 -1.00 4.93
N PHE A 358 -13.64 -1.56 5.89
CA PHE A 358 -13.42 -0.97 7.21
C PHE A 358 -12.04 -0.34 7.25
N GLU A 359 -11.99 0.98 7.41
CA GLU A 359 -10.77 1.75 7.60
C GLU A 359 -10.39 1.73 9.09
N THR A 360 -9.30 1.02 9.39
CA THR A 360 -8.73 0.86 10.73
C THR A 360 -7.42 1.63 10.87
N GLY A 361 -6.90 1.77 12.09
CA GLY A 361 -5.57 2.35 12.33
C GLY A 361 -4.41 1.54 11.73
N TYR A 362 -4.64 0.28 11.33
CA TYR A 362 -3.64 -0.62 10.76
C TYR A 362 -3.77 -0.80 9.25
N GLY A 363 -4.94 -0.50 8.70
CA GLY A 363 -5.21 -0.58 7.26
C GLY A 363 -6.67 -0.81 6.92
N ARG A 364 -6.94 -0.95 5.62
CA ARG A 364 -8.28 -1.21 5.11
C ARG A 364 -8.52 -2.71 5.03
N VAL A 365 -9.53 -3.16 5.75
CA VAL A 365 -9.87 -4.58 5.86
C VAL A 365 -11.30 -4.80 5.38
N ALA A 366 -11.59 -6.01 4.90
CA ALA A 366 -12.94 -6.43 4.57
C ALA A 366 -13.23 -7.83 5.11
N MET A 367 -14.50 -8.11 5.40
CA MET A 367 -14.98 -9.40 5.86
C MET A 367 -15.65 -10.12 4.70
N VAL A 368 -15.25 -11.35 4.41
CA VAL A 368 -15.75 -12.16 3.29
C VAL A 368 -16.18 -13.52 3.84
N VAL A 369 -17.47 -13.74 4.05
CA VAL A 369 -17.95 -14.86 4.88
C VAL A 369 -18.12 -16.13 4.07
N GLY A 370 -17.30 -17.15 4.40
CA GLY A 370 -17.36 -18.49 3.83
C GLY A 370 -17.43 -18.49 2.31
N HIS A 371 -18.59 -18.89 1.79
CA HIS A 371 -18.89 -19.03 0.36
C HIS A 371 -18.68 -17.73 -0.46
N ASP A 372 -18.70 -16.54 0.15
CA ASP A 372 -18.44 -15.27 -0.54
C ASP A 372 -17.07 -15.24 -1.23
N ILE A 373 -16.06 -15.95 -0.70
CA ILE A 373 -14.71 -15.97 -1.26
C ILE A 373 -14.63 -16.66 -2.62
N GLU A 374 -15.57 -17.57 -2.90
CA GLU A 374 -15.65 -18.31 -4.16
C GLU A 374 -16.03 -17.40 -5.34
N PHE A 375 -16.52 -16.18 -5.08
CA PHE A 375 -16.95 -15.21 -6.10
C PHE A 375 -15.85 -14.14 -6.34
N PRO A 376 -15.13 -14.18 -7.47
CA PRO A 376 -14.02 -13.27 -7.75
C PRO A 376 -14.41 -11.79 -7.75
N GLU A 377 -15.63 -11.48 -8.17
CA GLU A 377 -16.15 -10.12 -8.26
C GLU A 377 -16.20 -9.44 -6.89
N VAL A 378 -16.53 -10.19 -5.83
CA VAL A 378 -16.60 -9.67 -4.46
C VAL A 378 -15.23 -9.18 -4.01
N ALA A 379 -14.21 -10.04 -4.12
CA ALA A 379 -12.84 -9.68 -3.76
C ALA A 379 -12.33 -8.52 -4.61
N ARG A 380 -12.59 -8.55 -5.93
CA ARG A 380 -12.19 -7.47 -6.83
C ARG A 380 -12.80 -6.13 -6.45
N LEU A 381 -14.10 -6.09 -6.16
CA LEU A 381 -14.78 -4.86 -5.76
C LEU A 381 -14.25 -4.30 -4.43
N LEU A 382 -14.02 -5.17 -3.44
CA LEU A 382 -13.45 -4.78 -2.16
C LEU A 382 -12.03 -4.23 -2.31
N THR A 383 -11.19 -4.88 -3.12
CA THR A 383 -9.83 -4.40 -3.41
C THR A 383 -9.83 -3.07 -4.15
N LEU A 384 -10.71 -2.87 -5.14
CA LEU A 384 -10.83 -1.58 -5.83
C LEU A 384 -11.35 -0.46 -4.91
N ALA A 385 -12.13 -0.80 -3.89
CA ALA A 385 -12.51 0.11 -2.81
C ALA A 385 -11.38 0.33 -1.78
N GLY A 386 -10.22 -0.31 -1.98
CA GLY A 386 -9.00 -0.08 -1.22
C GLY A 386 -8.73 -1.12 -0.13
N ALA A 387 -9.43 -2.24 -0.08
CA ALA A 387 -9.10 -3.32 0.87
C ALA A 387 -7.70 -3.89 0.60
N GLU A 388 -6.95 -4.10 1.68
CA GLU A 388 -5.59 -4.66 1.67
C GLU A 388 -5.56 -6.06 2.31
N ILE A 389 -6.49 -6.32 3.24
CA ILE A 389 -6.65 -7.61 3.92
C ILE A 389 -8.11 -8.06 3.80
N LEU A 390 -8.32 -9.28 3.31
CA LEU A 390 -9.62 -9.95 3.33
C LEU A 390 -9.61 -11.00 4.44
N PHE A 391 -10.45 -10.81 5.46
CA PHE A 391 -10.67 -11.82 6.46
C PHE A 391 -11.80 -12.75 6.05
N VAL A 392 -11.53 -14.06 6.07
CA VAL A 392 -12.40 -15.10 5.54
C VAL A 392 -12.75 -16.09 6.65
N PRO A 393 -13.66 -15.73 7.58
CA PRO A 393 -14.23 -16.73 8.48
C PRO A 393 -15.06 -17.71 7.66
N PHE A 394 -14.86 -19.01 7.85
CA PHE A 394 -15.59 -20.02 7.09
C PHE A 394 -16.01 -21.22 7.94
N ARG A 395 -17.04 -21.90 7.46
CA ARG A 395 -17.49 -23.22 7.93
C ARG A 395 -17.70 -24.12 6.71
N SER A 396 -17.25 -25.37 6.81
CA SER A 396 -17.50 -26.39 5.79
C SER A 396 -17.95 -27.70 6.41
N ASP A 397 -18.91 -28.37 5.79
CA ASP A 397 -19.36 -29.71 6.23
C ASP A 397 -18.75 -30.84 5.38
N GLU A 398 -18.04 -30.49 4.31
CA GLU A 398 -17.42 -31.45 3.38
C GLU A 398 -16.04 -30.97 2.94
N ARG A 399 -15.09 -31.91 2.79
CA ARG A 399 -13.73 -31.61 2.32
C ARG A 399 -13.70 -30.86 0.98
N LYS A 400 -14.58 -31.20 0.04
CA LYS A 400 -14.65 -30.51 -1.27
C LYS A 400 -15.08 -29.04 -1.13
N ALA A 401 -15.88 -28.70 -0.13
CA ALA A 401 -16.27 -27.31 0.15
C ALA A 401 -15.09 -26.54 0.74
N TYR A 402 -14.41 -27.12 1.72
CA TYR A 402 -13.15 -26.58 2.26
C TYR A 402 -12.14 -26.28 1.14
N LEU A 403 -11.89 -27.24 0.25
CA LEU A 403 -10.93 -27.04 -0.85
C LEU A 403 -11.30 -25.88 -1.77
N ARG A 404 -12.59 -25.66 -2.08
CA ARG A 404 -13.00 -24.50 -2.89
C ARG A 404 -12.73 -23.19 -2.17
N ILE A 405 -13.04 -23.10 -0.88
CA ILE A 405 -12.74 -21.93 -0.05
C ILE A 405 -11.24 -21.68 -0.02
N ARG A 406 -10.43 -22.72 0.25
CA ARG A 406 -8.97 -22.65 0.31
C ARG A 406 -8.38 -22.13 -1.01
N TYR A 407 -8.71 -22.77 -2.13
CA TYR A 407 -8.17 -22.40 -3.44
C TYR A 407 -8.65 -21.03 -3.90
N SER A 408 -9.91 -20.69 -3.63
CA SER A 408 -10.45 -19.37 -3.96
C SER A 408 -9.76 -18.28 -3.15
N GLY A 409 -9.57 -18.49 -1.84
CA GLY A 409 -8.84 -17.55 -0.97
C GLY A 409 -7.43 -17.27 -1.49
N GLN A 410 -6.67 -18.32 -1.81
CA GLN A 410 -5.34 -18.18 -2.38
C GLN A 410 -5.37 -17.45 -3.74
N ALA A 411 -6.31 -17.80 -4.62
CA ALA A 411 -6.47 -17.09 -5.89
C ALA A 411 -6.81 -15.59 -5.69
N ARG A 412 -7.64 -15.25 -4.69
CA ARG A 412 -7.97 -13.84 -4.38
C ARG A 412 -6.76 -13.05 -3.90
N ALA A 413 -5.90 -13.66 -3.09
CA ALA A 413 -4.68 -13.03 -2.62
C ALA A 413 -3.76 -12.65 -3.79
N VAL A 414 -3.59 -13.58 -4.74
CA VAL A 414 -2.76 -13.39 -5.93
C VAL A 414 -3.38 -12.38 -6.90
N GLU A 415 -4.59 -12.64 -7.41
CA GLU A 415 -5.15 -11.86 -8.53
C GLU A 415 -5.52 -10.41 -8.15
N ASN A 416 -5.73 -10.15 -6.85
CA ASN A 416 -6.08 -8.83 -6.33
C ASN A 416 -4.92 -8.17 -5.57
N GLU A 417 -3.76 -8.82 -5.47
CA GLU A 417 -2.60 -8.29 -4.74
C GLU A 417 -3.00 -7.82 -3.31
N VAL A 418 -3.63 -8.73 -2.55
CA VAL A 418 -4.10 -8.53 -1.16
C VAL A 418 -3.65 -9.70 -0.30
N TYR A 419 -3.71 -9.54 1.02
CA TYR A 419 -3.67 -10.69 1.93
C TYR A 419 -5.06 -11.30 2.10
N THR A 420 -5.14 -12.62 2.21
CA THR A 420 -6.37 -13.28 2.70
C THR A 420 -6.06 -14.12 3.92
N VAL A 421 -6.85 -13.96 4.98
CA VAL A 421 -6.70 -14.67 6.25
C VAL A 421 -7.92 -15.55 6.47
N LEU A 422 -7.77 -16.85 6.29
CA LEU A 422 -8.83 -17.85 6.42
C LEU A 422 -8.81 -18.44 7.82
N THR A 423 -10.00 -18.66 8.38
CA THR A 423 -10.13 -19.40 9.63
C THR A 423 -11.41 -20.22 9.68
N GLY A 424 -11.29 -21.45 10.17
CA GLY A 424 -12.35 -22.46 10.19
C GLY A 424 -12.47 -23.15 11.55
N SER A 425 -13.55 -23.90 11.73
CA SER A 425 -13.79 -24.69 12.95
C SER A 425 -13.31 -26.13 12.84
N VAL A 426 -12.65 -26.64 13.88
CA VAL A 426 -12.21 -28.05 13.96
C VAL A 426 -13.42 -28.98 14.04
N GLY A 427 -13.36 -30.10 13.31
CA GLY A 427 -14.48 -31.01 13.08
C GLY A 427 -15.31 -30.62 11.85
N ASN A 428 -14.90 -29.58 11.13
CA ASN A 428 -15.56 -29.03 9.94
C ASN A 428 -14.55 -28.80 8.81
N TYR A 429 -13.53 -29.67 8.70
CA TYR A 429 -12.45 -29.58 7.70
C TYR A 429 -11.77 -28.20 7.71
N ALA A 430 -11.16 -27.83 8.84
CA ALA A 430 -10.57 -26.52 9.01
C ALA A 430 -9.05 -26.49 8.84
N GLU A 431 -8.57 -25.40 8.25
CA GLU A 431 -7.17 -25.00 8.23
C GLU A 431 -7.12 -23.47 8.30
N ALA A 432 -6.59 -22.91 9.40
CA ALA A 432 -6.30 -21.49 9.49
C ALA A 432 -5.09 -21.19 8.59
N LEU A 433 -5.24 -20.22 7.69
CA LEU A 433 -4.30 -19.97 6.60
C LEU A 433 -4.13 -18.48 6.37
N VAL A 434 -2.91 -18.08 6.04
CA VAL A 434 -2.60 -16.73 5.59
C VAL A 434 -1.99 -16.83 4.19
N PHE A 435 -2.72 -16.35 3.20
CA PHE A 435 -2.24 -16.26 1.82
C PHE A 435 -1.77 -14.86 1.49
N THR A 436 -0.79 -14.80 0.61
CA THR A 436 -0.14 -13.60 0.10
C THR A 436 -0.29 -13.55 -1.42
N PRO A 437 0.06 -12.41 -2.06
CA PRO A 437 0.40 -12.45 -3.47
C PRO A 437 1.61 -13.37 -3.71
N CYS A 438 1.84 -13.75 -4.97
CA CYS A 438 3.01 -14.52 -5.38
C CYS A 438 3.96 -13.62 -6.17
N ASP A 439 4.92 -12.99 -5.49
CA ASP A 439 5.94 -12.13 -6.11
C ASP A 439 7.19 -12.08 -5.22
N PHE A 440 8.24 -11.36 -5.64
CA PHE A 440 9.55 -11.34 -4.97
C PHE A 440 9.52 -11.05 -3.46
N ALA A 441 8.58 -10.23 -2.99
CA ALA A 441 8.44 -9.87 -1.59
C ALA A 441 7.66 -10.90 -0.75
N PHE A 442 7.20 -11.99 -1.37
CA PHE A 442 6.31 -12.98 -0.76
C PHE A 442 6.82 -14.42 -0.94
N PRO A 443 6.30 -15.39 -0.18
CA PRO A 443 6.57 -16.80 -0.41
C PRO A 443 6.25 -17.24 -1.84
N GLN A 444 7.05 -18.14 -2.40
CA GLN A 444 6.92 -18.60 -3.79
C GLN A 444 5.57 -19.29 -4.06
N ASP A 445 5.02 -19.97 -3.07
CA ASP A 445 3.72 -20.64 -3.15
C ASP A 445 2.55 -19.76 -2.67
N GLY A 446 2.82 -18.51 -2.27
CA GLY A 446 1.80 -17.59 -1.78
C GLY A 446 1.22 -17.97 -0.42
N VAL A 447 1.88 -18.82 0.37
CA VAL A 447 1.43 -19.23 1.70
C VAL A 447 2.37 -18.66 2.76
N ALA A 448 1.92 -17.65 3.50
CA ALA A 448 2.70 -17.08 4.60
C ALA A 448 2.64 -17.95 5.85
N ALA A 449 1.51 -18.59 6.12
CA ALA A 449 1.35 -19.49 7.25
C ALA A 449 0.16 -20.43 7.07
N ALA A 450 0.26 -21.62 7.66
CA ALA A 450 -0.76 -22.65 7.66
C ALA A 450 -0.79 -23.36 9.02
N ALA A 451 -1.99 -23.62 9.54
CA ALA A 451 -2.21 -24.44 10.71
C ALA A 451 -2.10 -25.93 10.35
N GLU A 452 -1.91 -26.77 11.37
CA GLU A 452 -2.20 -28.19 11.23
C GLU A 452 -3.69 -28.38 10.91
N PHE A 453 -3.98 -29.25 9.94
CA PHE A 453 -5.34 -29.52 9.49
C PHE A 453 -6.19 -30.10 10.61
N ASP A 454 -7.36 -29.50 10.84
CA ASP A 454 -8.40 -29.96 11.77
C ASP A 454 -7.90 -30.20 13.21
N SER A 455 -6.98 -29.36 13.68
CA SER A 455 -6.41 -29.37 15.03
C SER A 455 -6.60 -28.03 15.74
N GLN A 456 -7.01 -27.99 17.01
CA GLN A 456 -7.26 -26.72 17.70
C GLN A 456 -5.94 -25.96 17.89
N THR A 457 -5.77 -24.83 17.19
CA THR A 457 -4.53 -24.06 17.20
C THR A 457 -4.75 -22.61 16.75
N VAL A 458 -3.68 -21.83 16.71
CA VAL A 458 -3.65 -20.51 16.09
C VAL A 458 -2.55 -20.43 15.03
N VAL A 459 -2.78 -19.60 14.03
CA VAL A 459 -1.74 -19.10 13.13
C VAL A 459 -1.47 -17.64 13.45
N ILE A 460 -0.20 -17.33 13.72
CA ILE A 460 0.27 -15.95 13.90
C ILE A 460 1.11 -15.59 12.68
N SER A 461 0.80 -14.49 12.02
CA SER A 461 1.57 -14.01 10.85
C SER A 461 1.66 -12.49 10.83
N ASP A 462 2.81 -11.97 10.41
CA ASP A 462 3.03 -10.54 10.19
C ASP A 462 2.78 -10.23 8.71
N LEU A 463 1.75 -9.43 8.45
CA LEU A 463 1.40 -8.97 7.11
C LEU A 463 2.10 -7.65 6.81
N ASP A 464 2.86 -7.58 5.72
CA ASP A 464 3.59 -6.38 5.32
C ASP A 464 2.79 -5.61 4.24
N LEU A 465 2.04 -4.59 4.66
CA LEU A 465 1.23 -3.80 3.73
C LEU A 465 2.07 -2.87 2.84
N GLU A 466 3.33 -2.62 3.21
CA GLU A 466 4.28 -1.94 2.34
C GLU A 466 4.65 -2.86 1.17
N ALA A 467 4.90 -4.15 1.44
CA ALA A 467 5.17 -5.13 0.39
C ALA A 467 4.00 -5.26 -0.60
N LEU A 468 2.73 -5.19 -0.13
CA LEU A 468 1.57 -5.13 -1.03
C LEU A 468 1.61 -3.89 -1.93
N THR A 469 1.91 -2.73 -1.34
CA THR A 469 2.00 -1.46 -2.09
C THR A 469 3.10 -1.55 -3.14
N GLN A 470 4.25 -2.12 -2.79
CA GLN A 470 5.35 -2.35 -3.74
C GLN A 470 4.97 -3.32 -4.85
N ALA A 471 4.29 -4.43 -4.54
CA ALA A 471 3.88 -5.42 -5.53
C ALA A 471 2.91 -4.84 -6.57
N ARG A 472 1.92 -4.05 -6.13
CA ARG A 472 0.96 -3.37 -7.03
C ARG A 472 1.60 -2.39 -8.01
N GLU A 473 2.76 -1.85 -7.64
CA GLU A 473 3.46 -0.78 -8.37
C GLU A 473 4.62 -1.30 -9.22
N MET A 474 5.40 -2.22 -8.64
CA MET A 474 6.72 -2.68 -9.11
C MET A 474 6.82 -4.21 -9.20
N GLY A 475 5.73 -4.94 -8.95
CA GLY A 475 5.69 -6.39 -9.05
C GLY A 475 6.08 -6.88 -10.44
N SER A 476 6.54 -8.13 -10.52
CA SER A 476 6.85 -8.80 -11.78
C SER A 476 5.63 -8.88 -12.70
N VAL A 477 4.44 -8.92 -12.10
CA VAL A 477 3.13 -8.78 -12.75
C VAL A 477 2.32 -7.77 -11.92
N ARG A 478 1.54 -6.89 -12.58
CA ARG A 478 0.76 -5.84 -11.89
C ARG A 478 -0.72 -5.98 -12.18
N HIS A 479 -1.34 -6.99 -11.56
CA HIS A 479 -2.69 -7.45 -11.89
C HIS A 479 -3.75 -6.36 -11.81
N LEU A 480 -3.63 -5.42 -10.86
CA LEU A 480 -4.59 -4.33 -10.72
C LEU A 480 -4.44 -3.26 -11.81
N ARG A 481 -3.20 -2.94 -12.21
CA ARG A 481 -2.89 -1.89 -13.21
C ARG A 481 -3.10 -2.35 -14.63
N GLU A 482 -2.79 -3.61 -14.93
CA GLU A 482 -2.77 -4.15 -16.29
C GLU A 482 -4.14 -4.66 -16.76
N ARG A 483 -5.20 -4.35 -16.00
CA ARG A 483 -6.58 -4.64 -16.40
C ARG A 483 -6.95 -3.88 -17.67
N ARG A 484 -7.52 -4.60 -18.63
CA ARG A 484 -8.08 -4.05 -19.87
C ARG A 484 -9.45 -3.42 -19.63
N THR A 485 -9.45 -2.27 -18.95
CA THR A 485 -10.67 -1.49 -18.65
C THR A 485 -11.37 -0.94 -19.89
N ASP A 486 -10.68 -0.94 -21.02
CA ASP A 486 -11.23 -0.72 -22.36
C ASP A 486 -12.09 -1.89 -22.87
N LEU A 487 -11.88 -3.11 -22.36
CA LEU A 487 -12.64 -4.31 -22.75
C LEU A 487 -13.67 -4.73 -21.71
N TYR A 488 -13.37 -4.58 -20.42
CA TYR A 488 -14.29 -4.98 -19.35
C TYR A 488 -14.16 -4.09 -18.12
N THR A 489 -15.26 -3.94 -17.39
CA THR A 489 -15.27 -3.31 -16.07
C THR A 489 -15.96 -4.22 -15.07
N VAL A 490 -15.57 -4.09 -13.80
CA VAL A 490 -16.23 -4.79 -12.68
C VAL A 490 -16.75 -3.69 -11.78
N ASN A 491 -18.05 -3.44 -11.84
CA ASN A 491 -18.72 -2.37 -11.12
C ASN A 491 -19.79 -2.97 -10.23
N SER A 492 -19.92 -2.44 -9.02
CA SER A 492 -21.05 -2.78 -8.16
C SER A 492 -22.26 -1.93 -8.54
N LEU A 493 -23.46 -2.51 -8.43
CA LEU A 493 -24.71 -1.76 -8.66
C LEU A 493 -24.99 -0.78 -7.50
N SER A 494 -24.51 -1.10 -6.32
CA SER A 494 -24.51 -0.25 -5.12
C SER A 494 -23.07 0.05 -4.71
N SER A 495 -22.76 1.31 -4.36
CA SER A 495 -21.40 1.68 -3.95
C SER A 495 -20.91 0.83 -2.78
N VAL A 496 -19.66 0.38 -2.86
CA VAL A 496 -18.98 -0.24 -1.72
C VAL A 496 -18.82 0.82 -0.63
N ARG A 497 -19.36 0.57 0.55
CA ARG A 497 -19.37 1.55 1.64
C ARG A 497 -18.04 1.53 2.38
N LEU A 498 -17.34 2.66 2.39
CA LEU A 498 -16.17 2.85 3.26
C LEU A 498 -16.66 3.26 4.66
N VAL A 499 -16.27 2.49 5.67
CA VAL A 499 -16.66 2.68 7.07
C VAL A 499 -15.41 2.99 7.89
N ARG A 500 -15.36 4.15 8.54
CA ARG A 500 -14.28 4.50 9.47
C ARG A 500 -14.55 3.87 10.82
N THR A 501 -13.55 3.20 11.37
CA THR A 501 -13.63 2.50 12.68
C THR A 501 -12.92 3.25 13.81
N SER A 502 -12.59 4.53 13.56
CA SER A 502 -11.83 5.43 14.44
C SER A 502 -12.71 6.42 15.19
#